data_AF-K8ZXV0-F1
#
_entry.id   AF-K8ZXV0-F1
#
_cell.length_a   1.000
_cell.length_b   1.000
_cell.length_c   1.000
_cell.angle_alpha   90.00
_cell.angle_beta   90.00
_cell.angle_gamma   90.00
#
_symmetry.space_group_name_H-M   'P 1'
#
loop_
_entity.id
_entity.type
_entity.pdbx_description
1 polymer ?
#
loop_
_entity_poly.entity_id
_entity_poly.type
_entity_poly.pdbx_seq_one_letter_code
_entity_poly.pdbx_strand_id
1 'polypeptide(L)'
;MDLEKRLELYKAEYLFQIDMKEKIYTRMAIFSVFITACITANFTMFDALLELSQTQLALVVGLWIFCLFYLVAIIINFYGISKHKYDKLVNSNIEMEQYRIVLENHFTTNSATPPSQQEIEKYVREQFNLYLIKQYAECSSAYYLNNVDRQTKLTKIASSSYSILVLTLIVSLFYVGHKLEGKFDESKSKHSTTTTTTACKSNKGR
;
A
#
# COMPACT_ATOMS: atom_id res chain seq x y z
N MET A 1 30.39 23.72 18.13
CA MET A 1 30.27 22.27 17.89
C MET A 1 31.50 21.84 17.11
N ASP A 2 32.20 20.81 17.59
CA ASP A 2 33.41 20.28 16.97
C ASP A 2 33.13 19.70 15.57
N LEU A 3 34.14 19.71 14.68
CA LEU A 3 34.02 19.28 13.29
C LEU A 3 33.64 17.80 13.19
N GLU A 4 34.23 16.96 14.05
CA GLU A 4 33.97 15.52 14.08
C GLU A 4 32.51 15.23 14.44
N LYS A 5 32.00 15.90 15.49
CA LYS A 5 30.57 15.86 15.86
C LYS A 5 29.64 16.36 14.76
N ARG A 6 30.05 17.37 13.98
CA ARG A 6 29.26 17.85 12.83
C ARG A 6 29.15 16.80 11.73
N LEU A 7 30.24 16.12 11.42
CA LEU A 7 30.27 15.08 10.38
C LEU A 7 29.45 13.86 10.78
N GLU A 8 29.49 13.47 12.06
CA GLU A 8 28.60 12.42 12.58
C GLU A 8 27.13 12.78 12.44
N LEU A 9 26.76 14.03 12.76
CA LEU A 9 25.40 14.52 12.61
C LEU A 9 24.93 14.44 11.14
N TYR A 10 25.75 14.87 10.19
CA TYR A 10 25.41 14.83 8.76
C TYR A 10 25.21 13.40 8.24
N LYS A 11 26.04 12.46 8.69
CA LYS A 11 25.87 11.04 8.34
C LYS A 11 24.58 10.48 8.91
N ALA A 12 24.31 10.75 10.19
CA ALA A 12 23.09 10.29 10.86
C ALA A 12 21.83 10.84 10.17
N GLU A 13 21.85 12.12 9.81
CA GLU A 13 20.75 12.76 9.09
C GLU A 13 20.54 12.16 7.69
N TYR A 14 21.62 11.95 6.92
CA TYR A 14 21.53 11.33 5.60
C TYR A 14 20.89 9.94 5.65
N LEU A 15 21.38 9.08 6.57
CA LEU A 15 20.84 7.73 6.78
C LEU A 15 19.38 7.77 7.22
N PHE A 16 19.03 8.70 8.11
CA PHE A 16 17.64 8.91 8.55
C PHE A 16 16.72 9.26 7.37
N GLN A 17 17.16 10.12 6.45
CA GLN A 17 16.34 10.50 5.28
C GLN A 17 16.13 9.34 4.30
N ILE A 18 17.12 8.45 4.15
CA ILE A 18 16.99 7.23 3.33
C ILE A 18 16.01 6.24 3.98
N ASP A 19 16.20 5.95 5.27
CA ASP A 19 15.31 5.06 6.02
C ASP A 19 13.85 5.58 6.01
N MET A 20 13.66 6.89 6.13
CA MET A 20 12.34 7.51 6.04
C MET A 20 11.70 7.30 4.66
N LYS A 21 12.47 7.43 3.57
CA LYS A 21 12.00 7.17 2.20
C LYS A 21 11.56 5.71 2.03
N GLU A 22 12.35 4.76 2.51
CA GLU A 22 12.01 3.33 2.44
C GLU A 22 10.74 3.02 3.24
N LYS A 23 10.62 3.52 4.47
CA LYS A 23 9.41 3.39 5.30
C LYS A 23 8.16 3.96 4.62
N ILE A 24 8.29 5.06 3.88
CA ILE A 24 7.19 5.63 3.09
C ILE A 24 6.76 4.66 2.00
N TYR A 25 7.68 4.05 1.25
CA TYR A 25 7.34 3.06 0.21
C TYR A 25 6.72 1.79 0.79
N THR A 26 7.21 1.30 1.94
CA THR A 26 6.59 0.16 2.62
C THR A 26 5.15 0.48 3.01
N ARG A 27 4.88 1.66 3.57
CA ARG A 27 3.51 2.11 3.90
C ARG A 27 2.64 2.28 2.65
N MET A 28 3.24 2.76 1.56
CA MET A 28 2.58 2.87 0.26
C MET A 28 2.05 1.52 -0.22
N ALA A 29 2.88 0.47 -0.14
CA ALA A 29 2.52 -0.90 -0.52
C ALA A 29 1.35 -1.44 0.32
N ILE A 30 1.34 -1.17 1.63
CA ILE A 30 0.22 -1.54 2.51
C ILE A 30 -1.10 -0.92 2.03
N PHE A 31 -1.10 0.38 1.72
CA PHE A 31 -2.30 1.04 1.19
C PHE A 31 -2.73 0.48 -0.16
N SER A 32 -1.78 0.17 -1.06
CA SER A 32 -2.08 -0.48 -2.33
C SER A 32 -2.81 -1.80 -2.15
N VAL A 33 -2.34 -2.67 -1.23
CA VAL A 33 -3.01 -3.94 -0.92
C VAL A 33 -4.43 -3.72 -0.41
N PHE A 34 -4.65 -2.76 0.49
CA PHE A 34 -5.98 -2.43 0.99
C PHE A 34 -6.93 -1.95 -0.11
N ILE A 35 -6.46 -1.07 -0.99
CA ILE A 35 -7.26 -0.55 -2.11
C ILE A 35 -7.62 -1.70 -3.06
N THR A 36 -6.66 -2.56 -3.41
CA THR A 36 -6.91 -3.73 -4.25
C THR A 36 -7.96 -4.65 -3.62
N ALA A 37 -7.87 -4.94 -2.32
CA ALA A 37 -8.88 -5.74 -1.63
C ALA A 37 -10.28 -5.12 -1.70
N CYS A 38 -10.40 -3.79 -1.55
CA CYS A 38 -11.67 -3.08 -1.68
C CYS A 38 -12.24 -3.18 -3.10
N ILE A 39 -11.40 -3.02 -4.12
CA ILE A 39 -11.79 -3.15 -5.53
C ILE A 39 -12.28 -4.58 -5.81
N THR A 40 -11.50 -5.59 -5.40
CA THR A 40 -11.86 -7.00 -5.58
C THR A 40 -13.16 -7.35 -4.87
N ALA A 41 -13.39 -6.85 -3.66
CA ALA A 41 -14.65 -7.04 -2.95
C ALA A 41 -15.84 -6.49 -3.74
N ASN A 42 -15.74 -5.26 -4.25
CA ASN A 42 -16.81 -4.65 -5.06
C ASN A 42 -17.10 -5.45 -6.35
N PHE A 43 -16.07 -5.94 -7.04
CA PHE A 43 -16.25 -6.82 -8.21
C PHE A 43 -16.93 -8.13 -7.84
N THR A 44 -16.54 -8.73 -6.70
CA THR A 44 -17.13 -10.01 -6.25
C THR A 44 -18.60 -9.88 -5.88
N MET A 45 -19.01 -8.72 -5.36
CA MET A 45 -20.39 -8.43 -4.98
C MET A 45 -21.25 -7.92 -6.15
N PHE A 46 -20.66 -7.64 -7.31
CA PHE A 46 -21.28 -6.89 -8.40
C PHE A 46 -22.62 -7.48 -8.85
N ASP A 47 -22.64 -8.76 -9.26
CA ASP A 47 -23.85 -9.39 -9.81
C ASP A 47 -25.02 -9.37 -8.83
N ALA A 48 -24.77 -9.72 -7.56
CA ALA A 48 -25.80 -9.73 -6.52
C ALA A 48 -26.30 -8.32 -6.17
N LEU A 49 -25.47 -7.29 -6.33
CA LEU A 49 -25.88 -5.91 -6.08
C LEU A 49 -26.74 -5.36 -7.22
N LEU A 50 -26.62 -5.89 -8.45
CA LEU A 50 -27.48 -5.52 -9.58
C LEU A 50 -28.92 -6.02 -9.42
N GLU A 51 -29.14 -7.07 -8.62
CA GLU A 51 -30.46 -7.64 -8.34
C GLU A 51 -31.24 -6.88 -7.25
N LEU A 52 -30.63 -5.86 -6.64
CA LEU A 52 -31.28 -5.03 -5.61
C LEU A 52 -32.47 -4.25 -6.17
N SER A 53 -33.36 -3.83 -5.26
CA SER A 53 -34.44 -2.90 -5.59
C SER A 53 -33.92 -1.60 -6.21
N GLN A 54 -34.72 -0.97 -7.08
CA GLN A 54 -34.30 0.24 -7.83
C GLN A 54 -33.76 1.36 -6.93
N THR A 55 -34.35 1.55 -5.75
CA THR A 55 -33.90 2.56 -4.77
C THR A 55 -32.56 2.19 -4.12
N GLN A 56 -32.36 0.91 -3.77
CA GLN A 56 -31.11 0.45 -3.17
C GLN A 56 -29.97 0.46 -4.19
N LEU A 57 -30.25 0.03 -5.43
CA LEU A 57 -29.29 0.05 -6.53
C LEU A 57 -28.81 1.48 -6.83
N ALA A 58 -29.72 2.47 -6.86
CA ALA A 58 -29.36 3.86 -7.05
C ALA A 58 -28.40 4.38 -5.96
N LEU A 59 -28.61 3.98 -4.70
CA LEU A 59 -27.70 4.32 -3.59
C LEU A 59 -26.34 3.67 -3.77
N VAL A 60 -26.28 2.38 -4.12
CA VAL A 60 -25.02 1.65 -4.34
C VAL A 60 -24.21 2.26 -5.50
N VAL A 61 -24.88 2.61 -6.61
CA VAL A 61 -24.22 3.30 -7.73
C VAL A 61 -23.66 4.65 -7.29
N GLY A 62 -24.41 5.41 -6.48
CA GLY A 62 -23.90 6.64 -5.87
C GLY A 62 -22.62 6.42 -5.05
N LEU A 63 -22.60 5.39 -4.20
CA LEU A 63 -21.42 5.03 -3.39
C LEU A 63 -20.22 4.64 -4.29
N TRP A 64 -20.44 3.91 -5.38
CA TRP A 64 -19.39 3.57 -6.34
C TRP A 64 -18.80 4.80 -7.05
N ILE A 65 -19.62 5.80 -7.37
CA ILE A 65 -19.15 7.07 -7.93
C ILE A 65 -18.23 7.78 -6.93
N PHE A 66 -18.59 7.80 -5.64
CA PHE A 66 -17.71 8.35 -4.59
C PHE A 66 -16.42 7.54 -4.45
N CYS A 67 -16.48 6.21 -4.50
CA CYS A 67 -15.28 5.36 -4.51
C CYS A 67 -14.35 5.70 -5.68
N LEU A 68 -14.90 5.91 -6.88
CA LEU A 68 -14.13 6.29 -8.06
C LEU A 68 -13.43 7.65 -7.88
N PHE A 69 -14.11 8.63 -7.30
CA PHE A 69 -13.50 9.94 -7.00
C PHE A 69 -12.27 9.79 -6.09
N TYR A 70 -12.40 9.04 -4.99
CA TYR A 70 -11.27 8.77 -4.10
C TYR A 70 -10.17 7.96 -4.78
N LEU A 71 -10.52 7.02 -5.67
CA LEU A 71 -9.54 6.24 -6.43
C LEU A 71 -8.68 7.13 -7.34
N VAL A 72 -9.30 8.09 -8.04
CA VAL A 72 -8.58 9.07 -8.87
C VAL A 72 -7.65 9.92 -8.00
N ALA A 73 -8.12 10.40 -6.85
CA ALA A 73 -7.29 11.16 -5.91
C ALA A 73 -6.07 10.35 -5.43
N ILE A 74 -6.26 9.05 -5.14
CA ILE A 74 -5.18 8.14 -4.77
C ILE A 74 -4.16 7.99 -5.89
N ILE A 75 -4.60 7.76 -7.12
CA ILE A 75 -3.70 7.59 -8.29
C ILE A 75 -2.85 8.84 -8.50
N ILE A 76 -3.45 10.03 -8.41
CA ILE A 76 -2.72 11.31 -8.53
C ILE A 76 -1.65 11.43 -7.44
N ASN A 77 -1.97 11.10 -6.19
CA ASN A 77 -1.00 11.18 -5.09
C ASN A 77 0.10 10.11 -5.20
N PHE A 78 -0.21 8.87 -5.61
CA PHE A 78 0.81 7.86 -5.90
C PHE A 78 1.78 8.33 -6.99
N TYR A 79 1.24 8.84 -8.10
CA TYR A 79 2.07 9.41 -9.17
C TYR A 79 2.96 10.54 -8.64
N GLY A 80 2.40 11.39 -7.77
CA GLY A 80 3.15 12.46 -7.11
C GLY A 80 4.30 11.97 -6.23
N ILE A 81 4.16 10.83 -5.54
CA ILE A 81 5.23 10.21 -4.73
C ILE A 81 6.33 9.60 -5.63
N SER A 82 5.94 9.07 -6.79
CA SER A 82 6.88 8.47 -7.74
C SER A 82 7.67 9.50 -8.55
N LYS A 83 7.19 10.76 -8.63
CA LYS A 83 7.77 11.81 -9.47
C LYS A 83 8.41 12.92 -8.64
N HIS A 84 9.47 12.60 -7.91
CA HIS A 84 10.27 13.59 -7.19
C HIS A 84 11.55 13.98 -7.93
N LYS A 85 11.85 15.29 -7.89
CA LYS A 85 13.08 15.87 -8.45
C LYS A 85 14.27 15.32 -7.64
N TYR A 86 15.34 14.93 -8.34
CA TYR A 86 16.59 14.42 -7.75
C TYR A 86 16.57 13.02 -7.13
N ASP A 87 15.51 12.23 -7.32
CA ASP A 87 15.51 10.83 -6.84
C ASP A 87 16.60 9.97 -7.50
N LYS A 88 17.08 10.37 -8.69
CA LYS A 88 18.21 9.73 -9.39
C LYS A 88 19.58 9.99 -8.75
N LEU A 89 19.69 10.98 -7.87
CA LEU A 89 20.92 11.27 -7.12
C LEU A 89 20.96 10.50 -5.78
N VAL A 90 19.93 9.71 -5.50
CA VAL A 90 19.76 9.00 -4.23
C VAL A 90 20.10 7.54 -4.43
N ASN A 91 21.21 7.11 -3.84
CA ASN A 91 21.51 5.69 -3.75
C ASN A 91 20.62 5.03 -2.70
N SER A 92 20.00 3.92 -3.07
CA SER A 92 19.28 3.00 -2.19
C SER A 92 20.24 2.33 -1.19
N ASN A 93 19.68 1.74 -0.12
CA ASN A 93 20.48 0.94 0.82
C ASN A 93 21.27 -0.18 0.11
N ILE A 94 20.68 -0.77 -0.94
CA ILE A 94 21.33 -1.80 -1.76
C ILE A 94 22.52 -1.22 -2.53
N GLU A 95 22.36 -0.07 -3.18
CA GLU A 95 23.45 0.59 -3.91
C GLU A 95 24.57 1.04 -2.97
N MET A 96 24.23 1.46 -1.75
CA MET A 96 25.21 1.79 -0.71
C MET A 96 25.99 0.56 -0.24
N GLU A 97 25.33 -0.58 -0.03
CA GLU A 97 26.00 -1.82 0.36
C GLU A 97 26.87 -2.37 -0.78
N GLN A 98 26.39 -2.29 -2.02
CA GLN A 98 27.20 -2.61 -3.20
C GLN A 98 28.45 -1.73 -3.28
N TYR A 99 28.33 -0.44 -2.99
CA TYR A 99 29.49 0.45 -2.97
C TYR A 99 30.50 0.05 -1.88
N ARG A 100 30.02 -0.40 -0.71
CA ARG A 100 30.89 -0.93 0.36
C ARG A 100 31.68 -2.17 -0.11
N ILE A 101 31.01 -3.10 -0.79
CA ILE A 101 31.65 -4.29 -1.37
C ILE A 101 32.68 -3.91 -2.44
N VAL A 102 32.37 -2.91 -3.29
CA VAL A 102 33.32 -2.40 -4.30
C VAL A 102 34.57 -1.81 -3.65
N LEU A 103 34.43 -1.06 -2.55
CA LEU A 103 35.57 -0.52 -1.81
C LEU A 103 36.45 -1.63 -1.22
N GLU A 104 35.84 -2.66 -0.65
CA GLU A 104 36.53 -3.83 -0.12
C GLU A 104 37.31 -4.57 -1.21
N ASN A 105 36.66 -4.85 -2.34
CA ASN A 105 37.29 -5.49 -3.50
C ASN A 105 38.41 -4.64 -4.09
N HIS A 106 38.22 -3.31 -4.17
CA HIS A 106 39.24 -2.40 -4.67
C HIS A 106 40.50 -2.42 -3.80
N PHE A 107 40.34 -2.40 -2.48
CA PHE A 107 41.48 -2.41 -1.55
C PHE A 107 42.21 -3.75 -1.58
N THR A 108 41.48 -4.86 -1.54
CA THR A 108 42.07 -6.21 -1.59
C THR A 108 42.80 -6.48 -2.91
N THR A 109 42.24 -6.05 -4.04
CA THR A 109 42.82 -6.30 -5.38
C THR A 109 44.05 -5.42 -5.66
N ASN A 110 44.07 -4.18 -5.16
CA ASN A 110 45.14 -3.22 -5.46
C ASN A 110 46.20 -3.11 -4.36
N SER A 111 46.08 -3.88 -3.28
CA SER A 111 47.11 -3.91 -2.23
C SER A 111 48.31 -4.74 -2.68
N ALA A 112 49.52 -4.19 -2.50
CA ALA A 112 50.77 -4.84 -2.86
C ALA A 112 51.03 -6.14 -2.06
N THR A 113 50.42 -6.26 -0.88
CA THR A 113 50.43 -7.44 -0.02
C THR A 113 49.00 -7.74 0.44
N PRO A 114 48.63 -9.00 0.72
CA PRO A 114 47.31 -9.33 1.25
C PRO A 114 47.02 -8.50 2.51
N PRO A 115 46.04 -7.59 2.48
CA PRO A 115 45.76 -6.73 3.61
C PRO A 115 45.07 -7.53 4.72
N SER A 116 45.31 -7.16 5.97
CA SER A 116 44.58 -7.73 7.10
C SER A 116 43.13 -7.27 7.11
N GLN A 117 42.25 -8.05 7.75
CA GLN A 117 40.82 -7.70 7.87
C GLN A 117 40.61 -6.32 8.52
N GLN A 118 41.44 -5.97 9.51
CA GLN A 118 41.36 -4.66 10.17
C GLN A 118 41.72 -3.50 9.24
N GLU A 119 42.69 -3.69 8.34
CA GLU A 119 43.08 -2.67 7.36
C GLU A 119 41.99 -2.48 6.29
N ILE A 120 41.40 -3.57 5.81
CA ILE A 120 40.26 -3.55 4.89
C ILE A 120 39.10 -2.76 5.53
N GLU A 121 38.70 -3.13 6.75
CA GLU A 121 37.59 -2.48 7.45
C GLU A 121 37.84 -0.98 7.69
N LYS A 122 39.08 -0.61 8.03
CA LYS A 122 39.47 0.79 8.22
C LYS A 122 39.37 1.58 6.93
N TYR A 123 39.95 1.07 5.83
CA TYR A 123 39.90 1.72 4.52
C TYR A 123 38.44 1.89 4.04
N VAL A 124 37.67 0.81 4.09
CA VAL A 124 36.26 0.82 3.68
C VAL A 124 35.49 1.84 4.50
N ARG A 125 35.68 1.88 5.82
CA ARG A 125 35.03 2.85 6.70
C ARG A 125 35.38 4.30 6.34
N GLU A 126 36.66 4.60 6.11
CA GLU A 126 37.12 5.96 5.79
C GLU A 126 36.57 6.44 4.43
N GLN A 127 36.69 5.62 3.38
CA GLN A 127 36.21 5.96 2.04
C GLN A 127 34.69 6.06 2.00
N PHE A 128 33.99 5.12 2.64
CA PHE A 128 32.54 5.14 2.74
C PHE A 128 32.04 6.38 3.50
N ASN A 129 32.75 6.78 4.55
CA ASN A 129 32.45 8.01 5.28
C ASN A 129 32.57 9.27 4.42
N LEU A 130 33.63 9.39 3.62
CA LEU A 130 33.80 10.52 2.68
C LEU A 130 32.69 10.56 1.64
N TYR A 131 32.34 9.39 1.11
CA TYR A 131 31.22 9.24 0.18
C TYR A 131 29.89 9.73 0.78
N LEU A 132 29.54 9.31 2.01
CA LEU A 132 28.31 9.75 2.68
C LEU A 132 28.28 11.27 2.91
N ILE A 133 29.41 11.87 3.30
CA ILE A 133 29.51 13.32 3.50
C ILE A 133 29.26 14.07 2.19
N LYS A 134 29.87 13.58 1.09
CA LYS A 134 29.67 14.16 -0.25
C LYS A 134 28.21 14.08 -0.68
N GLN A 135 27.58 12.92 -0.50
CA GLN A 135 26.17 12.72 -0.81
C GLN A 135 25.25 13.64 0.01
N TYR A 136 25.53 13.81 1.30
CA TYR A 136 24.80 14.75 2.14
C TYR A 136 24.96 16.20 1.65
N ALA A 137 26.19 16.63 1.35
CA ALA A 137 26.47 17.97 0.87
C ALA A 137 25.75 18.28 -0.45
N GLU A 138 25.66 17.30 -1.34
CA GLU A 138 25.05 17.47 -2.66
C GLU A 138 23.50 17.47 -2.61
N CYS A 139 22.88 16.82 -1.62
CA CYS A 139 21.45 16.50 -1.71
C CYS A 139 20.61 16.79 -0.44
N SER A 140 21.20 17.15 0.71
CA SER A 140 20.51 17.24 2.02
C SER A 140 19.21 18.07 2.00
N SER A 141 19.24 19.28 1.43
CA SER A 141 18.06 20.15 1.37
C SER A 141 16.95 19.59 0.47
N ALA A 142 17.32 18.90 -0.62
CA ALA A 142 16.38 18.23 -1.51
C ALA A 142 15.76 17.00 -0.85
N TYR A 143 16.51 16.24 -0.03
CA TYR A 143 15.99 15.07 0.70
C TYR A 143 14.87 15.42 1.65
N TYR A 144 15.11 16.41 2.52
CA TYR A 144 14.14 16.81 3.54
C TYR A 144 12.82 17.24 2.90
N LEU A 145 12.88 18.15 1.91
CA LEU A 145 11.68 18.65 1.24
C LEU A 145 10.93 17.55 0.47
N ASN A 146 11.66 16.66 -0.21
CA ASN A 146 11.04 15.52 -0.90
C ASN A 146 10.35 14.58 0.08
N ASN A 147 10.97 14.25 1.23
CA ASN A 147 10.38 13.36 2.22
C ASN A 147 9.17 13.98 2.93
N VAL A 148 9.20 15.28 3.21
CA VAL A 148 8.04 16.02 3.74
C VAL A 148 6.87 15.99 2.77
N ASP A 149 7.11 16.24 1.48
CA ASP A 149 6.05 16.22 0.47
C ASP A 149 5.52 14.79 0.23
N ARG A 150 6.40 13.78 0.19
CA ARG A 150 6.00 12.36 0.16
C ARG A 150 5.12 11.99 1.34
N GLN A 151 5.48 12.39 2.56
CA GLN A 151 4.71 12.13 3.77
C GLN A 151 3.34 12.81 3.72
N THR A 152 3.27 14.04 3.17
CA THR A 152 2.03 14.77 2.98
C THR A 152 1.10 14.05 1.98
N LYS A 153 1.63 13.61 0.84
CA LYS A 153 0.89 12.82 -0.16
C LYS A 153 0.46 11.47 0.40
N LEU A 154 1.33 10.79 1.15
CA LEU A 154 1.02 9.51 1.80
C LEU A 154 -0.14 9.66 2.78
N THR A 155 -0.20 10.77 3.51
CA THR A 155 -1.32 11.06 4.42
C THR A 155 -2.64 11.24 3.66
N LYS A 156 -2.61 11.90 2.49
CA LYS A 156 -3.78 12.02 1.60
C LYS A 156 -4.21 10.68 1.00
N ILE A 157 -3.26 9.81 0.68
CA ILE A 157 -3.55 8.44 0.25
C ILE A 157 -4.23 7.68 1.38
N ALA A 158 -3.67 7.72 2.60
CA ALA A 158 -4.25 7.05 3.76
C ALA A 158 -5.70 7.49 4.02
N SER A 159 -5.97 8.80 4.03
CA SER A 159 -7.34 9.30 4.24
C SER A 159 -8.31 8.85 3.15
N SER A 160 -7.86 8.83 1.89
CA SER A 160 -8.67 8.38 0.76
C SER A 160 -8.91 6.87 0.79
N SER A 161 -7.88 6.08 1.15
CA SER A 161 -7.98 4.63 1.32
C SER A 161 -8.96 4.26 2.43
N TYR A 162 -8.94 4.95 3.57
CA TYR A 162 -9.92 4.73 4.64
C TYR A 162 -11.34 5.10 4.19
N SER A 163 -11.49 6.16 3.39
CA SER A 163 -12.79 6.54 2.84
C SER A 163 -13.34 5.44 1.92
N ILE A 164 -12.51 4.89 1.02
CA ILE A 164 -12.88 3.75 0.16
C ILE A 164 -13.25 2.51 1.00
N LEU A 165 -12.50 2.24 2.08
CA LEU A 165 -12.79 1.12 2.97
C LEU A 165 -14.17 1.25 3.61
N VAL A 166 -14.50 2.43 4.15
CA VAL A 166 -15.81 2.69 4.75
C VAL A 166 -16.92 2.58 3.71
N LEU A 167 -16.74 3.16 2.53
CA LEU A 167 -17.73 3.07 1.45
C LEU A 167 -17.94 1.61 1.00
N THR A 168 -16.86 0.84 0.85
CA THR A 168 -16.91 -0.58 0.50
C THR A 168 -17.62 -1.38 1.58
N LEU A 169 -17.36 -1.09 2.86
CA LEU A 169 -18.07 -1.72 3.97
C LEU A 169 -19.58 -1.45 3.90
N ILE A 170 -19.99 -0.20 3.63
CA ILE A 170 -21.41 0.14 3.47
C ILE A 170 -22.03 -0.65 2.31
N VAL A 171 -21.36 -0.73 1.16
CA VAL A 171 -21.82 -1.54 0.01
C VAL A 171 -21.92 -3.03 0.39
N SER A 172 -20.97 -3.55 1.15
CA SER A 172 -21.01 -4.93 1.65
C SER A 172 -22.20 -5.21 2.56
N LEU A 173 -22.69 -4.24 3.32
CA LEU A 173 -23.90 -4.41 4.13
C LEU A 173 -25.14 -4.61 3.26
N PHE A 174 -25.26 -3.89 2.13
CA PHE A 174 -26.35 -4.13 1.16
C PHE A 174 -26.27 -5.54 0.57
N TYR A 175 -25.07 -5.98 0.19
CA TYR A 175 -24.85 -7.33 -0.32
C TYR A 175 -25.25 -8.41 0.70
N VAL A 176 -24.80 -8.28 1.96
CA VAL A 176 -25.14 -9.25 3.02
C VAL A 176 -26.63 -9.24 3.32
N GLY A 177 -27.26 -8.06 3.39
CA GLY A 177 -28.70 -7.92 3.62
C GLY A 177 -29.52 -8.66 2.56
N HIS A 178 -29.21 -8.44 1.28
CA HIS A 178 -29.88 -9.10 0.17
C HIS A 178 -29.70 -10.63 0.19
N LYS A 179 -28.48 -11.10 0.47
CA LYS A 179 -28.19 -12.54 0.57
C LYS A 179 -28.91 -13.21 1.74
N LEU A 180 -29.18 -12.48 2.82
CA LEU A 180 -29.97 -12.98 3.95
C LEU A 180 -31.46 -13.05 3.60
N GLU A 181 -32.02 -12.02 2.94
CA GLU A 181 -33.41 -12.01 2.48
C GLU A 181 -33.71 -13.18 1.53
N GLY A 182 -32.86 -13.42 0.53
CA GLY A 182 -33.02 -14.55 -0.40
C GLY A 182 -33.02 -15.92 0.30
N LYS A 183 -32.25 -16.09 1.39
CA LYS A 183 -32.28 -17.31 2.20
C LYS A 183 -33.55 -17.47 3.03
N PHE A 184 -34.12 -16.37 3.53
CA PHE A 184 -35.38 -16.42 4.27
C PHE A 184 -36.54 -16.82 3.36
N ASP A 185 -36.58 -16.30 2.13
CA ASP A 185 -37.62 -16.60 1.16
C ASP A 185 -37.54 -18.05 0.64
N GLU A 186 -36.34 -18.59 0.42
CA GLU A 186 -36.16 -20.02 0.13
C GLU A 186 -36.65 -20.92 1.26
N SER A 187 -36.43 -20.54 2.53
CA SER A 187 -36.87 -21.34 3.68
C SER A 187 -38.41 -21.35 3.83
N LYS A 188 -39.07 -20.21 3.58
CA LYS A 188 -40.54 -20.10 3.59
C LYS A 188 -41.18 -20.87 2.45
N SER A 189 -40.56 -20.85 1.26
CA SER A 189 -41.02 -21.61 0.09
C SER A 189 -40.99 -23.12 0.37
N LYS A 190 -39.89 -23.65 0.94
CA LYS A 190 -39.76 -25.07 1.30
C LYS A 190 -40.74 -25.52 2.38
N HIS A 191 -41.15 -24.63 3.29
CA HIS A 191 -42.13 -24.96 4.33
C HIS A 191 -43.58 -24.96 3.82
N SER A 192 -43.87 -24.22 2.75
CA SER A 192 -45.20 -24.11 2.16
C SER A 192 -45.58 -25.30 1.27
N THR A 193 -44.60 -26.13 0.85
CA THR A 193 -44.84 -27.28 -0.05
C THR A 193 -45.24 -28.58 0.68
N THR A 194 -45.34 -28.61 2.02
CA THR A 194 -45.63 -29.86 2.78
C THR A 194 -47.10 -30.06 3.17
N THR A 195 -48.03 -29.21 2.73
CA THR A 195 -49.46 -29.42 3.05
C THR A 195 -50.29 -29.37 1.78
N THR A 196 -50.67 -30.54 1.26
CA THR A 196 -52.04 -30.93 0.83
C THR A 196 -51.97 -32.03 -0.26
N THR A 197 -52.05 -33.30 0.15
CA THR A 197 -52.60 -34.38 -0.68
C THR A 197 -53.28 -35.41 0.21
N THR A 198 -54.51 -35.11 0.63
CA THR A 198 -55.47 -36.15 1.01
C THR A 198 -56.51 -36.22 -0.10
N ALA A 199 -56.33 -37.19 -0.99
CA ALA A 199 -57.22 -37.45 -2.11
C ALA A 199 -58.59 -37.91 -1.60
N CYS A 200 -59.64 -37.21 -2.01
CA CYS A 200 -61.03 -37.58 -1.76
C CYS A 200 -61.41 -38.73 -2.71
N LYS A 201 -61.61 -39.94 -2.18
CA LYS A 201 -62.22 -41.06 -2.93
C LYS A 201 -63.75 -40.93 -2.89
N SER A 202 -64.34 -40.52 -4.01
CA SER A 202 -65.78 -40.72 -4.27
C SER A 202 -65.97 -42.10 -4.89
N ASN A 203 -66.67 -43.00 -4.18
CA ASN A 203 -67.03 -44.32 -4.69
C ASN A 203 -68.55 -44.32 -4.95
N LYS A 204 -68.94 -44.44 -6.22
CA LYS A 204 -70.33 -44.65 -6.66
C LYS A 204 -70.74 -46.10 -6.40
N GLY A 205 -71.93 -46.32 -5.84
CA GLY A 205 -72.55 -47.64 -5.86
C GLY A 205 -73.81 -47.78 -5.01
N ARG A 206 -74.97 -47.37 -5.53
CA ARG A 206 -76.16 -48.23 -5.76
C ARG A 206 -77.29 -47.43 -6.39
#